data_AF-Q0F0F4-F1
#
_entry.id   AF-Q0F0F4-F1
#
_cell.length_a   1.000
_cell.length_b   1.000
_cell.length_c   1.000
_cell.angle_alpha   90.00
_cell.angle_beta   90.00
_cell.angle_gamma   90.00
#
_symmetry.space_group_name_H-M   'P 1'
#
loop_
_entity.id
_entity.type
_entity.pdbx_description
1 polymer ?
#
loop_
_entity_poly.entity_id
_entity_poly.type
_entity_poly.pdbx_seq_one_letter_code
_entity_poly.pdbx_strand_id
1 'polypeptide(L)'
;MGQSMSLIKKIKYLWAIPGAASGWVKSLDLCSKGSFKEALQLLQKIELMQAGRNVEYHLLRGFAFCKVGEYEHAIDDARMAMQLIPSDTQYNNEEKKYLYAHAQITWARALQDEGKQSESDQILLQCDIPSIKLNKVCKSIKLNFPFKAHPNWEKDMGKD
;
A
#
# COMPACT_ATOMS: atom_id res chain seq x y z
N MET A 1 11.16 30.36 -7.30
CA MET A 1 11.55 29.29 -6.36
C MET A 1 10.56 29.18 -5.20
N GLY A 2 9.27 28.88 -5.44
CA GLY A 2 8.23 29.03 -4.40
C GLY A 2 7.09 28.02 -4.42
N GLN A 3 7.19 26.89 -5.15
CA GLN A 3 6.11 25.89 -5.19
C GLN A 3 6.44 24.56 -4.49
N SER A 4 7.71 24.22 -4.24
CA SER A 4 8.06 22.92 -3.61
C SER A 4 7.73 22.88 -2.12
N MET A 5 7.96 23.95 -1.36
CA MET A 5 7.66 23.98 0.09
C MET A 5 6.16 23.96 0.43
N SER A 6 5.29 24.38 -0.50
CA SER A 6 3.82 24.34 -0.35
C SER A 6 3.26 22.92 -0.53
N LEU A 7 3.79 22.17 -1.50
CA LEU A 7 3.38 20.79 -1.76
C LEU A 7 3.81 19.85 -0.64
N ILE A 8 5.04 20.00 -0.14
CA ILE A 8 5.60 19.15 0.93
C ILE A 8 4.83 19.32 2.24
N LYS A 9 4.38 20.55 2.56
CA LYS A 9 3.47 20.77 3.70
C LYS A 9 2.09 20.14 3.45
N LYS A 10 1.52 20.25 2.23
CA LYS A 10 0.23 19.61 1.90
C LYS A 10 0.27 18.07 2.05
N ILE A 11 1.35 17.42 1.63
CA ILE A 11 1.53 15.96 1.73
C ILE A 11 1.53 15.50 3.18
N LYS A 12 2.18 16.26 4.08
CA LYS A 12 2.24 15.95 5.52
C LYS A 12 0.89 16.04 6.24
N TYR A 13 -0.10 16.75 5.67
CA TYR A 13 -1.42 16.98 6.24
C TYR A 13 -2.56 16.34 5.41
N LEU A 14 -2.27 15.35 4.56
CA LEU A 14 -3.30 14.70 3.72
C LEU A 14 -4.39 13.99 4.55
N TRP A 15 -4.09 13.63 5.81
CA TRP A 15 -5.05 13.14 6.82
C TRP A 15 -5.71 14.25 7.67
N ALA A 16 -5.37 15.52 7.45
CA ALA A 16 -5.94 16.64 8.19
C ALA A 16 -7.34 17.04 7.69
N ILE A 17 -7.83 16.44 6.60
CA ILE A 17 -9.25 16.50 6.25
C ILE A 17 -9.99 15.49 7.14
N PRO A 18 -10.83 15.92 8.09
CA PRO A 18 -11.42 15.01 9.08
C PRO A 18 -12.22 13.85 8.46
N GLY A 19 -12.82 14.07 7.29
CA GLY A 19 -13.52 13.04 6.53
C GLY A 19 -12.61 11.99 5.87
N ALA A 20 -11.39 12.37 5.47
CA ALA A 20 -10.47 11.47 4.79
C ALA A 20 -9.82 10.49 5.77
N ALA A 21 -9.36 10.98 6.94
CA ALA A 21 -8.76 10.14 7.97
C ALA A 21 -9.75 9.13 8.56
N SER A 22 -10.96 9.58 8.90
CA SER A 22 -12.02 8.68 9.37
C SER A 22 -12.42 7.67 8.30
N GLY A 23 -12.53 8.11 7.05
CA GLY A 23 -12.78 7.24 5.90
C GLY A 23 -11.71 6.15 5.77
N TRP A 24 -10.44 6.49 5.90
CA TRP A 24 -9.33 5.55 5.78
C TRP A 24 -9.29 4.49 6.87
N VAL A 25 -9.40 4.90 8.13
CA VAL A 25 -9.44 3.95 9.25
C VAL A 25 -10.60 2.98 9.05
N LYS A 26 -11.75 3.47 8.59
CA LYS A 26 -12.91 2.63 8.26
C LYS A 26 -12.64 1.71 7.07
N SER A 27 -11.96 2.18 6.02
CA SER A 27 -11.56 1.34 4.88
C SER A 27 -10.63 0.20 5.30
N LEU A 28 -9.65 0.47 6.17
CA LEU A 28 -8.77 -0.57 6.73
C LEU A 28 -9.56 -1.62 7.52
N ASP A 29 -10.46 -1.18 8.39
CA ASP A 29 -11.35 -2.06 9.17
C ASP A 29 -12.23 -2.93 8.25
N LEU A 30 -12.85 -2.34 7.22
CA LEU A 30 -13.66 -3.08 6.24
C LEU A 30 -12.83 -4.11 5.46
N CYS A 31 -11.62 -3.77 5.03
CA CYS A 31 -10.70 -4.70 4.39
C CYS A 31 -10.33 -5.87 5.33
N SER A 32 -10.13 -5.60 6.62
CA SER A 32 -9.86 -6.64 7.62
C SER A 32 -11.04 -7.60 7.83
N LYS A 33 -12.27 -7.09 7.68
CA LYS A 33 -13.53 -7.84 7.78
C LYS A 33 -13.94 -8.53 6.47
N GLY A 34 -13.18 -8.35 5.39
CA GLY A 34 -13.49 -8.89 4.07
C GLY A 34 -14.57 -8.12 3.29
N SER A 35 -14.99 -6.95 3.78
CA SER A 35 -16.01 -6.09 3.15
C SER A 35 -15.40 -5.18 2.09
N PHE A 36 -14.78 -5.78 1.06
CA PHE A 36 -13.93 -5.07 0.10
C PHE A 36 -14.68 -4.08 -0.80
N LYS A 37 -15.91 -4.40 -1.23
CA LYS A 37 -16.73 -3.49 -2.06
C LYS A 37 -17.06 -2.19 -1.33
N GLU A 38 -17.41 -2.28 -0.05
CA GLU A 38 -17.67 -1.11 0.80
C GLU A 38 -16.40 -0.30 1.05
N ALA A 39 -15.26 -0.98 1.26
CA ALA A 39 -13.96 -0.32 1.40
C ALA A 39 -13.61 0.49 0.13
N LEU A 40 -13.83 -0.09 -1.06
CA LEU A 40 -13.60 0.60 -2.34
C LEU A 40 -14.49 1.84 -2.49
N GLN A 41 -15.75 1.79 -2.09
CA GLN A 41 -16.64 2.96 -2.11
C GLN A 41 -16.13 4.08 -1.19
N LEU A 42 -15.59 3.74 -0.01
CA LEU A 42 -14.97 4.74 0.87
C LEU A 42 -13.67 5.29 0.29
N LEU A 43 -12.84 4.44 -0.31
CA LEU A 43 -11.59 4.86 -0.96
C LEU A 43 -11.85 5.77 -2.16
N GLN A 44 -12.93 5.54 -2.91
CA GLN A 44 -13.37 6.44 -3.97
C GLN A 44 -13.81 7.80 -3.42
N LYS A 45 -14.55 7.83 -2.31
CA LYS A 45 -14.93 9.08 -1.64
C LYS A 45 -13.70 9.86 -1.15
N ILE A 46 -12.69 9.16 -0.61
CA ILE A 46 -11.41 9.77 -0.20
C ILE A 46 -10.71 10.43 -1.39
N GLU A 47 -10.64 9.74 -2.53
CA GLU A 47 -10.04 10.27 -3.76
C GLU A 47 -10.76 11.53 -4.27
N LEU A 48 -12.08 11.55 -4.24
CA LEU A 48 -12.88 12.73 -4.62
C LEU A 48 -12.62 13.94 -3.71
N MET A 49 -12.20 13.73 -2.47
CA MET A 49 -11.78 14.81 -1.56
C MET A 49 -10.38 15.35 -1.90
N GLN A 50 -9.71 14.81 -2.92
CA GLN A 50 -8.31 15.08 -3.26
C GLN A 50 -7.35 14.85 -2.07
N ALA A 51 -7.79 14.04 -1.11
CA ALA A 51 -6.99 13.57 0.00
C ALA A 51 -6.55 12.14 -0.32
N GLY A 52 -5.31 11.81 0.00
CA GLY A 52 -4.91 10.41 0.07
C GLY A 52 -4.38 9.77 -1.21
N ARG A 53 -4.02 10.47 -2.30
CA ARG A 53 -3.27 9.82 -3.41
C ARG A 53 -1.80 9.60 -3.07
N ASN A 54 -1.54 8.79 -2.05
CA ASN A 54 -0.22 8.41 -1.57
C ASN A 54 0.03 6.90 -1.74
N VAL A 55 1.22 6.44 -1.38
CA VAL A 55 1.63 5.04 -1.52
C VAL A 55 0.64 4.09 -0.82
N GLU A 56 0.31 4.35 0.44
CA GLU A 56 -0.57 3.47 1.24
C GLU A 56 -1.97 3.33 0.63
N TYR A 57 -2.54 4.43 0.12
CA TYR A 57 -3.85 4.41 -0.51
C TYR A 57 -3.90 3.48 -1.72
N HIS A 58 -2.94 3.61 -2.62
CA HIS A 58 -2.86 2.75 -3.79
C HIS A 58 -2.66 1.29 -3.39
N LEU A 59 -1.84 1.01 -2.37
CA LEU A 59 -1.69 -0.36 -1.86
C LEU A 59 -3.00 -0.94 -1.30
N LEU A 60 -3.74 -0.18 -0.48
CA LEU A 60 -4.98 -0.66 0.12
C LEU A 60 -6.06 -0.87 -0.95
N ARG A 61 -6.16 0.06 -1.91
CA ARG A 61 -7.13 -0.02 -3.00
C ARG A 61 -6.81 -1.18 -3.94
N GLY A 62 -5.55 -1.35 -4.32
CA GLY A 62 -5.10 -2.48 -5.13
C GLY A 62 -5.37 -3.83 -4.46
N PHE A 63 -5.12 -3.93 -3.15
CA PHE A 63 -5.49 -5.12 -2.38
C PHE A 63 -7.00 -5.39 -2.41
N ALA A 64 -7.82 -4.36 -2.20
CA ALA A 64 -9.27 -4.51 -2.24
C ALA A 64 -9.77 -4.91 -3.63
N PHE A 65 -9.19 -4.36 -4.70
CA PHE A 65 -9.48 -4.74 -6.09
C PHE A 65 -9.13 -6.20 -6.40
N CYS A 66 -7.94 -6.68 -5.99
CA CYS A 66 -7.60 -8.11 -6.08
C CYS A 66 -8.67 -8.98 -5.44
N LYS A 67 -9.21 -8.56 -4.28
CA LYS A 67 -10.18 -9.34 -3.52
C LYS A 67 -11.59 -9.35 -4.10
N VAL A 68 -11.93 -8.38 -4.94
CA VAL A 68 -13.22 -8.35 -5.65
C VAL A 68 -13.14 -8.92 -7.08
N GLY A 69 -11.94 -9.30 -7.54
CA GLY A 69 -11.71 -9.88 -8.87
C GLY A 69 -11.41 -8.86 -9.96
N GLU A 70 -11.18 -7.60 -9.61
CA GLU A 70 -10.90 -6.50 -10.55
C GLU A 70 -9.38 -6.35 -10.73
N TYR A 71 -8.75 -7.34 -11.37
CA TYR A 71 -7.29 -7.49 -11.37
C TYR A 71 -6.55 -6.37 -12.13
N GLU A 72 -7.09 -5.87 -13.23
CA GLU A 72 -6.49 -4.75 -13.98
C GLU A 72 -6.34 -3.50 -13.10
N HIS A 73 -7.40 -3.15 -12.37
CA HIS A 73 -7.38 -2.04 -11.42
C HIS A 73 -6.37 -2.26 -10.29
N ALA A 74 -6.24 -3.50 -9.81
CA ALA A 74 -5.26 -3.84 -8.79
C ALA A 74 -3.82 -3.69 -9.28
N ILE A 75 -3.55 -4.08 -10.52
CA ILE A 75 -2.24 -3.93 -11.16
C ILE A 75 -1.91 -2.45 -11.33
N ASP A 76 -2.86 -1.65 -11.82
CA ASP A 76 -2.66 -0.21 -11.98
C ASP A 76 -2.36 0.47 -10.65
N ASP A 77 -3.07 0.13 -9.58
CA ASP A 77 -2.80 0.64 -8.24
C ASP A 77 -1.44 0.20 -7.70
N ALA A 78 -1.05 -1.07 -7.89
CA ALA A 78 0.27 -1.54 -7.50
C ALA A 78 1.39 -0.77 -8.24
N ARG A 79 1.21 -0.52 -9.55
CA ARG A 79 2.14 0.27 -10.37
C ARG A 79 2.23 1.71 -9.91
N MET A 80 1.10 2.34 -9.59
CA MET A 80 1.07 3.69 -9.05
C MET A 80 1.81 3.78 -7.71
N ALA A 81 1.59 2.82 -6.80
CA ALA A 81 2.33 2.77 -5.54
C ALA A 81 3.85 2.69 -5.78
N MET A 82 4.30 1.79 -6.67
CA MET A 82 5.72 1.63 -7.03
C MET A 82 6.33 2.89 -7.65
N GLN A 83 5.56 3.65 -8.44
CA GLN A 83 6.03 4.92 -9.02
C GLN A 83 6.19 6.02 -7.98
N LEU A 84 5.33 6.06 -6.96
CA LEU A 84 5.35 7.10 -5.93
C LEU A 84 6.47 6.87 -4.90
N ILE A 85 6.74 5.62 -4.52
CA ILE A 85 7.69 5.23 -3.45
C ILE A 85 9.08 5.90 -3.57
N PRO A 86 9.76 5.90 -4.74
CA PRO A 86 11.10 6.48 -4.84
C PRO A 86 11.13 7.97 -4.48
N SER A 87 10.11 8.72 -4.90
CA SER A 87 10.00 10.16 -4.70
C SER A 87 9.45 10.57 -3.33
N ASP A 88 8.81 9.64 -2.62
CA ASP A 88 8.20 9.93 -1.33
C ASP A 88 9.26 10.06 -0.23
N THR A 89 9.33 11.22 0.43
CA THR A 89 10.29 11.49 1.50
C THR A 89 9.78 11.12 2.89
N GLN A 90 8.53 10.67 3.00
CA GLN A 90 7.92 10.23 4.26
C GLN A 90 8.54 8.92 4.75
N TYR A 91 8.91 8.03 3.83
CA TYR A 91 9.40 6.70 4.15
C TYR A 91 10.93 6.64 4.19
N ASN A 92 11.46 5.93 5.17
CA ASN A 92 12.87 5.55 5.18
C ASN A 92 13.14 4.44 4.14
N ASN A 93 14.43 4.15 3.88
CA ASN A 93 14.80 3.20 2.84
C ASN A 93 14.25 1.78 3.06
N GLU A 94 14.10 1.31 4.29
CA GLU A 94 13.56 -0.02 4.59
C GLU A 94 12.03 -0.04 4.45
N GLU A 95 11.35 1.03 4.84
CA GLU A 95 9.91 1.21 4.59
C GLU A 95 9.61 1.27 3.09
N LYS A 96 10.44 1.95 2.30
CA LYS A 96 10.32 1.97 0.84
C LYS A 96 10.42 0.57 0.26
N LYS A 97 11.44 -0.21 0.65
CA LYS A 97 11.58 -1.61 0.21
C LYS A 97 10.36 -2.45 0.61
N TYR A 98 9.88 -2.27 1.85
CA TYR A 98 8.72 -2.98 2.37
C TYR A 98 7.45 -2.71 1.56
N LEU A 99 7.12 -1.44 1.35
CA LEU A 99 5.94 -1.02 0.58
C LEU A 99 6.07 -1.44 -0.90
N TYR A 100 7.29 -1.38 -1.44
CA TYR A 100 7.56 -1.79 -2.82
C TYR A 100 7.36 -3.30 -3.00
N ALA A 101 7.87 -4.13 -2.08
CA ALA A 101 7.64 -5.57 -2.09
C ALA A 101 6.14 -5.91 -1.93
N HIS A 102 5.42 -5.17 -1.07
CA HIS A 102 3.98 -5.35 -0.93
C HIS A 102 3.22 -5.00 -2.22
N ALA A 103 3.64 -3.95 -2.94
CA ALA A 103 3.09 -3.60 -4.24
C ALA A 103 3.35 -4.71 -5.28
N GLN A 104 4.59 -5.21 -5.36
CA GLN A 104 4.96 -6.31 -6.26
C GLN A 104 4.15 -7.57 -5.99
N ILE A 105 3.90 -7.93 -4.74
CA ILE A 105 3.07 -9.09 -4.38
C ILE A 105 1.62 -8.86 -4.76
N THR A 106 1.10 -7.64 -4.58
CA THR A 106 -0.27 -7.30 -5.00
C THR A 106 -0.43 -7.46 -6.51
N TRP A 107 0.55 -6.95 -7.27
CA TRP A 107 0.62 -7.14 -8.71
C TRP A 107 0.72 -8.62 -9.10
N ALA A 108 1.68 -9.35 -8.53
CA ALA A 108 1.87 -10.78 -8.83
C ALA A 108 0.60 -11.59 -8.55
N ARG A 109 -0.07 -11.34 -7.42
CA ARG A 109 -1.35 -12.00 -7.11
C ARG A 109 -2.43 -11.69 -8.15
N ALA A 110 -2.57 -10.44 -8.55
CA ALA A 110 -3.54 -10.06 -9.59
C ALA A 110 -3.26 -10.81 -10.90
N LEU A 111 -2.00 -10.88 -11.34
CA LEU A 111 -1.62 -11.63 -12.54
C LEU A 111 -1.86 -13.13 -12.40
N GLN A 112 -1.56 -13.70 -11.24
CA GLN A 112 -1.81 -15.10 -10.94
C GLN A 112 -3.30 -15.44 -11.07
N ASP A 113 -4.18 -14.61 -10.48
CA ASP A 113 -5.62 -14.81 -10.53
C ASP A 113 -6.20 -14.57 -11.95
N GLU A 114 -5.54 -13.74 -12.78
CA GLU A 114 -5.83 -13.63 -14.23
C GLU A 114 -5.37 -14.86 -15.06
N GLY A 115 -4.57 -15.75 -14.47
CA GLY A 115 -3.98 -16.90 -15.15
C GLY A 115 -2.60 -16.62 -15.79
N LYS A 116 -2.00 -15.46 -15.55
CA LYS A 116 -0.67 -15.07 -16.05
C LYS A 116 0.45 -15.51 -15.09
N GLN A 117 0.53 -16.82 -14.83
CA GLN A 117 1.44 -17.40 -13.83
C GLN A 117 2.91 -17.05 -14.08
N SER A 118 3.38 -17.13 -15.33
CA SER A 118 4.78 -16.84 -15.67
C SER A 118 5.18 -15.39 -15.38
N GLU A 119 4.27 -14.44 -15.60
CA GLU A 119 4.52 -13.01 -15.32
C GLU A 119 4.52 -12.77 -13.80
N SER A 120 3.58 -13.37 -13.08
CA SER A 120 3.55 -13.37 -11.62
C SER A 120 4.87 -13.88 -11.02
N ASP A 121 5.33 -15.04 -11.48
CA ASP A 121 6.56 -15.67 -10.97
C ASP A 121 7.78 -14.79 -11.24
N GLN A 122 7.84 -14.13 -12.41
CA GLN A 122 8.91 -13.19 -12.74
C GLN A 122 8.95 -11.99 -11.77
N ILE A 123 7.79 -11.45 -11.38
CA ILE A 123 7.71 -10.36 -10.39
C ILE A 123 8.17 -10.84 -9.01
N LEU A 124 7.73 -12.03 -8.59
CA LEU A 124 8.07 -12.58 -7.28
C LEU A 124 9.57 -12.91 -7.16
N LEU A 125 10.23 -13.31 -8.25
CA LEU A 125 11.69 -13.53 -8.27
C LEU A 125 12.50 -12.26 -8.00
N GLN A 126 11.93 -11.08 -8.28
CA GLN A 126 12.58 -9.78 -8.02
C GLN A 126 12.36 -9.30 -6.59
N CYS A 127 11.46 -9.95 -5.83
CA CYS A 127 11.14 -9.57 -4.47
C CYS A 127 12.19 -10.12 -3.49
N ASP A 128 13.16 -9.31 -3.09
CA ASP A 128 14.11 -9.67 -2.03
C ASP A 128 13.51 -9.40 -0.63
N ILE A 129 12.51 -10.21 -0.27
CA ILE A 129 11.77 -10.09 0.99
C ILE A 129 12.67 -10.27 2.22
N PRO A 130 13.55 -11.30 2.30
CA PRO A 130 14.32 -11.56 3.50
C PRO A 130 15.36 -10.48 3.84
N SER A 131 15.76 -9.63 2.89
CA SER A 131 16.72 -8.56 3.15
C SER A 131 16.12 -7.33 3.82
N ILE A 132 14.79 -7.25 3.91
CA ILE A 132 14.07 -6.12 4.49
C ILE A 132 14.19 -6.16 6.02
N LYS A 133 14.68 -5.07 6.61
CA LYS A 133 14.87 -4.97 8.06
C LYS A 133 13.59 -4.52 8.75
N LEU A 134 12.75 -5.46 9.19
CA LEU A 134 11.44 -5.17 9.80
C LEU A 134 11.49 -4.29 11.06
N ASN A 135 12.61 -4.28 11.79
CA ASN A 135 12.83 -3.39 12.94
C ASN A 135 13.01 -1.92 12.54
N LYS A 136 13.27 -1.64 11.26
CA LYS A 136 13.34 -0.28 10.70
C LYS A 136 12.05 0.14 9.98
N VAL A 137 11.03 -0.73 9.96
CA VAL A 137 9.72 -0.44 9.37
C VAL A 137 8.76 -0.06 10.48
N CYS A 138 8.10 1.10 10.34
CA CYS A 138 7.13 1.56 11.32
C CYS A 138 6.03 0.51 11.58
N LYS A 139 5.63 0.39 12.85
CA LYS A 139 4.58 -0.54 13.29
C LYS A 139 3.24 -0.31 12.59
N SER A 140 2.85 0.95 12.35
CA SER A 140 1.61 1.28 11.63
C SER A 140 1.59 0.70 10.22
N ILE A 141 2.69 0.82 9.47
CA ILE A 141 2.84 0.25 8.13
C ILE A 141 2.70 -1.28 8.18
N LYS A 142 3.37 -1.93 9.14
CA LYS A 142 3.27 -3.39 9.33
C LYS A 142 1.86 -3.86 9.68
N LEU A 143 1.13 -3.08 10.48
CA LEU A 143 -0.26 -3.40 10.83
C LEU A 143 -1.22 -3.21 9.65
N ASN A 144 -1.03 -2.16 8.86
CA ASN A 144 -1.88 -1.87 7.69
C ASN A 144 -1.62 -2.86 6.54
N PHE A 145 -0.38 -3.29 6.34
CA PHE A 145 0.07 -4.10 5.21
C PHE A 145 0.83 -5.35 5.66
N PRO A 146 0.16 -6.32 6.31
CA PRO A 146 0.84 -7.40 7.01
C PRO A 146 1.62 -8.32 6.07
N PHE A 147 2.91 -8.47 6.32
CA PHE A 147 3.82 -9.27 5.51
C PHE A 147 4.22 -10.59 6.20
N LYS A 148 3.22 -11.43 6.49
CA LYS A 148 3.37 -12.67 7.27
C LYS A 148 4.35 -13.70 6.67
N ALA A 149 4.63 -13.61 5.37
CA ALA A 149 5.60 -14.47 4.70
C ALA A 149 7.07 -14.12 5.05
N HIS A 150 7.32 -12.98 5.70
CA HIS A 150 8.67 -12.55 6.05
C HIS A 150 9.26 -13.45 7.16
N PRO A 151 10.51 -13.95 7.04
CA PRO A 151 11.10 -14.91 8.01
C PRO A 151 11.14 -14.43 9.46
N ASN A 152 11.32 -13.13 9.67
CA ASN A 152 11.38 -12.49 10.99
C ASN A 152 10.07 -11.83 11.43
N TRP A 153 8.94 -12.08 10.75
CA TRP A 153 7.67 -11.41 11.03
C TRP A 153 7.27 -11.48 12.52
N GLU A 154 7.20 -12.68 13.09
CA GLU A 154 6.80 -12.88 14.48
C GLU A 154 7.78 -12.25 15.50
N LYS A 155 9.07 -12.17 15.15
CA LYS A 155 10.11 -11.65 16.05
C LYS A 155 10.11 -10.12 16.14
N ASP A 156 9.73 -9.44 15.06
CA ASP A 156 9.90 -7.99 14.89
C ASP A 156 8.57 -7.22 14.84
N MET A 157 7.43 -7.90 15.07
CA MET A 157 6.12 -7.27 15.24
C MET A 157 5.94 -6.57 16.60
N GLY A 158 6.80 -6.88 17.59
CA GLY A 158 6.70 -6.38 18.96
C GLY A 158 7.83 -5.44 19.42
N LYS A 159 8.74 -5.01 18.53
CA LYS A 159 9.88 -4.15 18.88
C LYS A 159 9.68 -2.76 18.28
N ASP A 160 9.58 -1.76 19.15
CA ASP A 160 9.62 -0.33 18.85
C ASP A 160 10.97 0.24 19.34
#